data_AF-A0A8X7P1H7-F1
#
_entry.id   AF-A0A8X7P1H7-F1
#
_cell.length_a   1.000
_cell.length_b   1.000
_cell.length_c   1.000
_cell.angle_alpha   90.00
_cell.angle_beta   90.00
_cell.angle_gamma   90.00
#
_symmetry.space_group_name_H-M   'P 1'
#
loop_
_entity.id
_entity.type
_entity.pdbx_description
1 polymer ?
#
loop_
_entity_poly.entity_id
_entity_poly.type
_entity_poly.pdbx_seq_one_letter_code
_entity_poly.pdbx_strand_id
1 'polypeptide(L)' 'MDPKFCKMAMVDLGGKMGLLWDTKTSQECKIWCAEITFERRHGDEMLGKVEWFDSVFSTHVSCSSFYAVSASV' A
#
# COMPACT_ATOMS: atom_id res chain seq x y z
N MET A 1 -18.47 11.37 -4.91
CA MET A 1 -18.19 9.94 -5.18
C MET A 1 -16.97 9.60 -4.37
N ASP A 2 -17.16 9.19 -3.12
CA ASP A 2 -16.08 8.79 -2.23
C ASP A 2 -15.29 7.64 -2.87
N PRO A 3 -13.95 7.71 -2.96
CA PRO A 3 -13.16 6.58 -3.42
C PRO A 3 -13.43 5.41 -2.49
N LYS A 4 -14.13 4.39 -3.00
CA LYS A 4 -14.30 3.13 -2.28
C LYS A 4 -12.91 2.49 -2.26
N PHE A 5 -12.19 2.61 -1.16
CA PHE A 5 -11.01 1.78 -0.90
C PHE A 5 -11.50 0.33 -0.85
N CYS A 6 -11.18 -0.47 -1.86
CA CYS A 6 -11.80 -1.79 -2.00
C CYS A 6 -10.96 -2.91 -1.41
N LYS A 7 -9.63 -2.82 -1.35
CA LYS A 7 -8.76 -3.77 -0.64
C LYS A 7 -7.49 -3.10 -0.15
N MET A 8 -6.97 -3.58 0.98
CA MET A 8 -5.69 -3.18 1.56
C MET A 8 -4.95 -4.44 2.02
N ALA A 9 -3.66 -4.53 1.70
CA ALA A 9 -2.77 -5.59 2.12
C ALA A 9 -1.54 -4.99 2.80
N MET A 10 -1.08 -5.65 3.86
CA MET A 10 0.18 -5.33 4.53
C MET A 10 1.11 -6.54 4.38
N VAL A 11 2.37 -6.27 4.08
CA VAL A 11 3.41 -7.29 3.88
C VAL A 11 4.68 -6.90 4.63
N ASP A 12 5.44 -7.89 5.10
CA ASP A 12 6.79 -7.66 5.60
C ASP A 12 7.77 -7.53 4.41
N LEU A 13 8.57 -6.46 4.43
CA LEU A 13 9.61 -6.13 3.45
C LEU A 13 10.98 -6.10 4.17
N GLY A 14 11.39 -7.24 4.74
CA GLY A 14 12.68 -7.35 5.42
C GLY A 14 12.75 -6.51 6.68
N GLY A 15 11.68 -6.53 7.50
CA GLY A 15 11.54 -5.71 8.70
C GLY A 15 10.97 -4.32 8.46
N LYS A 16 10.69 -3.95 7.20
CA LYS A 16 9.84 -2.81 6.84
C LYS A 16 8.41 -3.27 6.60
N MET A 17 7.47 -2.34 6.66
CA MET A 17 6.07 -2.60 6.32
C MET A 17 5.78 -2.11 4.90
N GLY A 18 5.41 -3.04 4.02
CA GLY A 18 4.84 -2.75 2.73
C GLY A 18 3.32 -2.65 2.82
N LEU A 19 2.75 -1.63 2.20
CA LEU A 19 1.32 -1.37 2.12
C LEU A 19 0.89 -1.37 0.67
N LEU A 20 -0.14 -2.13 0.33
CA LEU A 20 -0.69 -2.19 -1.02
C LEU A 20 -2.20 -1.96 -0.96
N TRP A 21 -2.73 -0.99 -1.69
CA TRP A 21 -4.17 -0.73 -1.73
C TRP A 21 -4.63 -0.27 -3.12
N ASP A 22 -5.92 -0.42 -3.42
CA ASP A 22 -6.50 0.16 -4.63
C ASP A 22 -7.34 1.40 -4.35
N THR A 23 -7.34 2.30 -5.32
CA THR A 23 -8.35 3.35 -5.44
C THR A 23 -9.08 3.17 -6.75
N LYS A 24 -10.41 3.12 -6.68
CA LYS A 24 -11.27 2.92 -7.85
C LYS A 24 -12.23 4.08 -8.02
N THR A 25 -12.21 4.65 -9.22
CA THR A 25 -13.22 5.60 -9.71
C THR A 25 -14.06 4.93 -10.81
N SER A 26 -14.99 5.67 -11.40
CA SER A 26 -15.74 5.18 -12.57
C SER A 26 -14.89 5.07 -13.84
N GLN A 27 -13.72 5.71 -13.88
CA GLN A 27 -12.88 5.83 -15.08
C GLN A 27 -11.49 5.22 -14.93
N GLU A 28 -11.07 4.98 -13.69
CA GLU A 28 -9.70 4.59 -13.39
C GLU A 28 -9.65 3.65 -12.18
N CYS A 29 -8.74 2.69 -12.24
CA CYS A 29 -8.24 1.99 -11.08
C CYS A 29 -6.73 2.22 -10.95
N LYS A 30 -6.29 2.57 -9.74
CA LYS A 30 -4.86 2.60 -9.38
C LYS A 30 -4.58 1.62 -8.26
N ILE A 31 -3.46 0.91 -8.36
CA ILE A 31 -2.87 0.19 -7.24
C ILE A 31 -1.72 1.04 -6.72
N TRP A 32 -1.81 1.38 -5.45
CA TRP A 32 -0.81 2.14 -4.72
C TRP A 32 0.03 1.20 -3.88
N CYS A 33 1.29 1.56 -3.73
CA CYS A 33 2.20 0.89 -2.84
C CYS A 33 2.97 1.91 -2.00
N ALA A 34 3.17 1.60 -0.73
CA ALA A 34 4.01 2.37 0.17
C ALA A 34 4.94 1.45 0.96
N GLU A 35 6.17 1.88 1.16
CA GLU A 35 7.13 1.25 2.05
C GLU A 35 7.32 2.14 3.28
N ILE A 36 7.12 1.57 4.47
CA ILE A 36 7.19 2.27 5.74
C ILE A 36 8.21 1.57 6.64
N THR A 37 9.17 2.35 7.14
CA THR A 37 10.06 1.94 8.23
C THR A 37 9.45 2.36 9.56
N PHE A 38 9.64 1.54 10.59
CA PHE A 38 9.27 1.89 11.95
C PHE A 38 10.51 2.06 12.81
N GLU A 39 10.58 3.18 13.51
CA GLU A 39 11.59 3.43 14.53
C GLU A 39 10.93 3.39 15.92
N ARG A 40 11.54 2.63 16.84
CA ARG A 40 11.17 2.68 18.25
C ARG A 40 11.75 3.95 18.86
N ARG A 41 10.88 4.77 19.45
CA ARG A 41 11.27 5.92 20.27
C ARG A 41 11.28 5.53 21.74
N HIS A 42 11.48 6.49 22.62
CA HIS A 42 11.59 6.24 24.05
C HIS A 42 10.33 5.53 24.57
N GLY A 43 10.52 4.41 25.26
CA GLY A 43 9.42 3.57 25.73
C GLY A 43 8.76 2.76 24.60
N ASP A 44 7.43 2.81 24.55
CA ASP A 44 6.59 2.01 23.64
C ASP A 44 6.11 2.77 22.40
N GLU A 45 6.63 3.98 22.16
CA GLU A 45 6.27 4.78 21.00
C GLU A 45 6.94 4.24 19.72
N MET A 46 6.13 4.03 18.68
CA MET A 46 6.60 3.72 17.33
C MET A 46 6.30 4.89 16.40
N LEU A 47 7.31 5.34 15.65
CA LEU A 47 7.15 6.30 14.58
C LEU A 47 7.27 5.59 13.23
N GLY A 48 6.27 5.75 12.37
CA GLY A 48 6.35 5.33 10.97
C GLY A 48 6.95 6.43 10.10
N LYS A 49 7.94 6.08 9.27
CA LYS A 49 8.47 6.94 8.21
C LYS A 49 8.18 6.30 6.86
N VAL A 50 7.56 7.05 5.96
CA VAL A 50 7.32 6.61 4.57
C VAL A 50 8.63 6.74 3.81
N GLU A 51 9.24 5.61 3.45
CA GLU A 51 10.46 5.57 2.63
C GLU A 51 10.14 5.72 1.15
N TRP A 52 9.02 5.15 0.71
CA TRP A 52 8.58 5.23 -0.68
C TRP A 52 7.05 5.16 -0.76
N PHE A 53 6.49 5.85 -1.75
CA PHE A 53 5.05 5.92 -2.00
C PHE A 53 4.84 6.24 -3.48
N ASP A 54 4.19 5.34 -4.23
CA ASP A 54 3.79 5.61 -5.60
C ASP A 54 2.66 4.66 -6.07
N SER A 55 2.03 5.00 -7.19
CA SER A 55 1.18 4.06 -7.92
C SER A 55 2.04 3.10 -8.75
N VAL A 56 1.93 1.81 -8.46
CA VAL A 56 2.63 0.75 -9.22
C VAL A 56 1.85 0.30 -10.46
N PHE A 57 0.57 0.66 -10.53
CA PHE A 57 -0.31 0.30 -11.63
C PHE A 57 -1.43 1.33 -11.76
N SER A 58 -1.73 1.73 -12.99
CA SER A 58 -2.90 2.55 -13.35
C SER A 58 -3.53 1.97 -14.62
N THR A 59 -4.86 1.87 -14.63
CA THR A 59 -5.63 1.39 -15.78
C THR A 59 -6.98 2.09 -15.90
N HIS A 60 -7.47 2.21 -17.12
CA HIS A 60 -8.82 2.71 -17.44
C HIS A 60 -9.93 1.66 -17.25
N VAL A 61 -9.57 0.41 -16.91
CA VAL A 61 -10.51 -0.69 -16.69
C VAL A 61 -10.78 -0.88 -15.20
N SER A 62 -11.94 -1.44 -14.85
CA SER A 62 -12.26 -1.77 -13.46
C SER A 62 -11.32 -2.86 -12.92
N CYS A 63 -10.63 -2.60 -11.80
CA CYS A 63 -9.96 -3.67 -11.06
C CYS A 63 -11.01 -4.61 -10.44
N SER A 64 -10.82 -5.92 -10.63
CA SER A 64 -11.66 -6.97 -10.02
C SER A 64 -11.12 -7.39 -8.65
N SER A 65 -9.80 -7.39 -8.46
CA SER A 65 -9.11 -7.58 -7.17
C SER A 65 -7.60 -7.70 -7.39
N PHE A 66 -6.80 -7.43 -6.35
CA PHE A 66 -5.39 -7.80 -6.31
C PHE A 66 -5.10 -8.54 -4.99
N TYR A 67 -4.01 -9.31 -4.98
CA TYR A 67 -3.50 -10.02 -3.79
C TYR A 67 -1.99 -9.87 -3.77
N ALA A 68 -1.42 -9.59 -2.60
CA ALA A 68 0.00 -9.73 -2.39
C ALA A 68 0.32 -11.22 -2.23
N VAL A 69 1.13 -11.78 -3.13
CA VAL A 69 1.49 -13.21 -3.12
C VAL A 69 2.84 -13.43 -2.43
N SER A 70 3.79 -12.55 -2.73
CA SER A 70 5.13 -12.57 -2.13
C SER A 70 5.72 -11.16 -2.15
N ALA A 71 6.68 -10.93 -1.26
CA ALA A 71 7.48 -9.73 -1.22
C ALA A 71 8.97 -10.14 -1.22
N SER A 72 9.82 -9.36 -1.86
CA SER A 72 11.25 -9.63 -2.00
C SER A 72 12.04 -8.33 -1.83
N VAL A 73 13.21 -8.44 -1.20
CA VAL A 73 14.12 -7.35 -0.83
C VAL A 73 15.43 -7.50 -1.59
#